data_AF-A0A3N5WU25-F1
#
_entry.id   AF-A0A3N5WU25-F1
#
_cell.length_a   1.000
_cell.length_b   1.000
_cell.length_c   1.000
_cell.angle_alpha   90.00
_cell.angle_beta   90.00
_cell.angle_gamma   90.00
#
_symmetry.space_group_name_H-M   'P 1'
#
loop_
_entity.id
_entity.type
_entity.pdbx_description
1 polymer ?
#
loop_
_entity_poly.entity_id
_entity_poly.type
_entity_poly.pdbx_seq_one_letter_code
_entity_poly.pdbx_strand_id
1 'polypeptide(L)'
;MRYLVRARVRPGRIRALWNAIKNRTLGQGSVAGDEYLRNMENARVLDDGQVCWVEVCYCSTALLEERDYWEEYFRLERVKDAHNRRRCRDWNGTEAWSCSDCDCTARLEARMETWGRPFLPLLKQEAADTNL
;
A
#
# COMPACT_ATOMS: atom_id res chain seq x y z
N MET A 1 11.82 1.23 5.92
CA MET A 1 10.96 0.59 6.94
C MET A 1 9.73 -0.03 6.28
N ARG A 2 8.95 -0.89 6.97
CA ARG A 2 7.70 -1.46 6.42
C ARG A 2 6.52 -1.08 7.30
N TYR A 3 5.49 -0.50 6.70
CA TYR A 3 4.26 -0.10 7.38
C TYR A 3 3.09 -0.93 6.86
N LEU A 4 2.24 -1.41 7.78
CA LEU A 4 0.94 -1.96 7.42
C LEU A 4 -0.05 -0.81 7.38
N VAL A 5 -0.54 -0.51 6.18
CA VAL A 5 -1.54 0.52 5.94
C VAL A 5 -2.91 -0.13 5.87
N ARG A 6 -3.91 0.52 6.47
CA ARG A 6 -5.32 0.24 6.26
C ARG A 6 -6.04 1.51 5.86
N ALA A 7 -6.84 1.42 4.83
CA ALA A 7 -7.56 2.55 4.29
C ALA A 7 -8.88 2.12 3.66
N ARG A 8 -9.70 3.08 3.27
CA ARG A 8 -10.89 2.85 2.45
C ARG A 8 -10.83 3.73 1.22
N VAL A 9 -11.25 3.20 0.08
CA VAL A 9 -11.41 4.05 -1.11
C VAL A 9 -12.45 5.12 -0.79
N ARG A 10 -12.14 6.38 -1.11
CA ARG A 10 -13.07 7.49 -0.90
C ARG A 10 -14.32 7.30 -1.77
N PRO A 11 -15.50 7.70 -1.28
CA PRO A 11 -16.72 7.71 -2.11
C PRO A 11 -16.48 8.46 -3.42
N GLY A 12 -16.95 7.90 -4.54
CA GLY A 12 -16.79 8.49 -5.87
C GLY A 12 -15.37 8.38 -6.48
N ARG A 13 -14.39 7.81 -5.77
CA ARG A 13 -13.01 7.67 -6.27
C ARG A 13 -12.67 6.30 -6.87
N ILE A 14 -13.55 5.30 -6.78
CA ILE A 14 -13.34 3.95 -7.31
C ILE A 14 -12.86 3.97 -8.76
N ARG A 15 -13.60 4.65 -9.65
CA ARG A 15 -13.25 4.73 -11.07
C ARG A 15 -11.97 5.51 -11.33
N ALA A 16 -11.77 6.62 -10.62
CA ALA A 16 -10.57 7.43 -10.75
C ALA A 16 -9.32 6.63 -10.34
N LEU A 17 -9.39 5.90 -9.21
CA LEU A 17 -8.32 5.02 -8.74
C LEU A 17 -8.02 3.91 -9.74
N TRP A 18 -9.07 3.23 -10.24
CA TRP A 18 -8.90 2.20 -11.26
C TRP A 18 -8.21 2.74 -12.52
N ASN A 19 -8.62 3.91 -13.01
CA ASN A 19 -7.99 4.54 -14.17
C ASN A 19 -6.52 4.89 -13.91
N ALA A 20 -6.20 5.43 -12.72
CA ALA A 20 -4.83 5.75 -12.36
C ALA A 20 -3.93 4.51 -12.32
N ILE A 21 -4.42 3.40 -11.77
CA ILE A 21 -3.70 2.11 -11.77
C ILE A 21 -3.55 1.57 -13.19
N LYS A 22 -4.65 1.49 -13.95
CA LYS A 22 -4.68 0.96 -15.31
C LYS A 22 -3.74 1.72 -16.25
N ASN A 23 -3.70 3.04 -16.13
CA ASN A 23 -2.86 3.90 -16.95
C ASN A 23 -1.44 4.07 -16.37
N ARG A 24 -1.13 3.38 -15.26
CA ARG A 24 0.17 3.47 -14.56
C ARG A 24 0.54 4.90 -14.14
N THR A 25 -0.45 5.72 -13.80
CA THR A 25 -0.26 7.10 -13.35
C THR A 25 -0.45 7.27 -11.84
N LEU A 26 -0.85 6.22 -11.12
CA LEU A 26 -0.95 6.25 -9.66
C LEU A 26 0.44 6.53 -9.06
N GLY A 27 0.57 7.61 -8.29
CA GLY A 27 1.85 8.02 -7.70
C GLY A 27 2.81 8.71 -8.67
N GLN A 28 2.37 9.07 -9.88
CA GLN A 28 3.25 9.71 -10.87
C GLN A 28 3.85 11.02 -10.33
N GLY A 29 5.17 11.14 -10.40
CA GLY A 29 5.92 12.27 -9.84
C GLY A 29 6.39 12.06 -8.39
N SER A 30 5.95 10.99 -7.73
CA SER A 30 6.45 10.58 -6.42
C SER A 30 7.81 9.86 -6.55
N VAL A 31 8.65 10.02 -5.51
CA VAL A 31 9.94 9.31 -5.40
C VAL A 31 9.77 7.80 -5.25
N ALA A 32 8.62 7.33 -4.75
CA ALA A 32 8.35 5.89 -4.59
C ALA A 32 8.08 5.16 -5.92
N GLY A 33 7.90 5.89 -7.03
CA GLY A 33 7.83 5.30 -8.38
C GLY A 33 6.77 4.21 -8.54
N ASP A 34 7.17 3.05 -9.05
CA ASP A 34 6.27 1.91 -9.30
C ASP A 34 5.76 1.22 -8.01
N GLU A 35 6.22 1.64 -6.83
CA GLU A 35 5.78 1.04 -5.55
C GLU A 35 4.27 1.15 -5.33
N TYR A 36 3.62 2.24 -5.77
CA TYR A 36 2.17 2.37 -5.67
C TYR A 36 1.43 1.23 -6.40
N LEU A 37 1.91 0.87 -7.60
CA LEU A 37 1.29 -0.20 -8.40
C LEU A 37 1.53 -1.56 -7.73
N ARG A 38 2.76 -1.83 -7.27
CA ARG A 38 3.11 -3.05 -6.52
C ARG A 38 2.23 -3.20 -5.27
N ASN A 39 2.02 -2.10 -4.55
CA ASN A 39 1.22 -2.09 -3.32
C ASN A 39 -0.24 -2.43 -3.62
N MET A 40 -0.81 -1.92 -4.71
CA MET A 40 -2.18 -2.27 -5.10
C MET A 40 -2.31 -3.71 -5.60
N GLU A 41 -1.32 -4.24 -6.33
CA GLU A 41 -1.28 -5.65 -6.75
C GLU A 41 -1.31 -6.62 -5.56
N ASN A 42 -0.60 -6.27 -4.49
CA ASN A 42 -0.52 -7.08 -3.27
C ASN A 42 -1.57 -6.72 -2.21
N ALA A 43 -2.37 -5.67 -2.44
CA ALA A 43 -3.38 -5.24 -1.49
C ALA A 43 -4.51 -6.26 -1.32
N ARG A 44 -5.10 -6.23 -0.13
CA ARG A 44 -6.20 -7.12 0.28
C ARG A 44 -7.36 -6.32 0.82
N VAL A 45 -8.57 -6.64 0.37
CA VAL A 45 -9.83 -6.15 0.94
C VAL A 45 -10.22 -7.07 2.07
N LEU A 46 -10.31 -6.52 3.28
CA LEU A 46 -10.75 -7.18 4.49
C LEU A 46 -12.28 -7.30 4.54
N ASP A 47 -12.79 -8.15 5.42
CA ASP A 47 -14.24 -8.40 5.56
C ASP A 47 -15.06 -7.16 5.92
N ASP A 48 -14.44 -6.18 6.58
CA ASP A 48 -15.07 -4.90 6.92
C ASP A 48 -15.01 -3.87 5.77
N GLY A 49 -14.47 -4.24 4.62
CA GLY A 49 -14.29 -3.37 3.44
C GLY A 49 -13.08 -2.43 3.50
N GLN A 50 -12.20 -2.55 4.51
CA GLN A 50 -10.91 -1.87 4.47
C GLN A 50 -9.99 -2.52 3.43
N VAL A 51 -9.24 -1.71 2.71
CA VAL A 51 -8.10 -2.15 1.89
C VAL A 51 -6.85 -2.05 2.75
N CYS A 52 -6.01 -3.09 2.74
CA CYS A 52 -4.72 -3.07 3.41
C CYS A 52 -3.58 -3.49 2.49
N TRP A 53 -2.42 -2.88 2.69
CA TRP A 53 -1.17 -3.17 1.96
C TRP A 53 0.06 -2.90 2.83
N VAL A 54 1.21 -3.38 2.37
CA VAL A 54 2.52 -3.07 2.98
C VAL A 54 3.17 -1.95 2.20
N GLU A 55 3.50 -0.87 2.89
CA GLU A 55 4.27 0.25 2.34
C GLU A 55 5.75 0.13 2.75
N VAL A 56 6.69 0.26 1.82
CA VAL A 56 8.09 0.54 2.16
C VAL A 56 8.30 2.05 2.18
N CYS A 57 8.73 2.58 3.32
CA CYS A 57 9.00 4.01 3.47
C CYS A 57 10.15 4.21 4.45
N TYR A 58 11.05 5.14 4.17
CA TYR A 58 12.24 5.44 5.00
C TYR A 58 12.18 6.81 5.70
N CYS A 59 11.08 7.54 5.53
CA CYS A 59 10.85 8.82 6.18
C CYS A 59 10.81 8.68 7.71
N SER A 60 11.18 9.76 8.41
CA SER A 60 11.08 9.87 9.87
C SER A 60 9.63 9.79 10.36
N THR A 61 8.73 10.43 9.62
CA THR A 61 7.27 10.31 9.76
C THR A 61 6.76 9.32 8.72
N ALA A 62 5.96 8.33 9.14
CA ALA A 62 5.46 7.30 8.24
C ALA A 62 4.63 7.90 7.08
N LEU A 63 4.98 7.49 5.85
CA LEU A 63 4.35 7.88 4.60
C LEU A 63 4.42 9.39 4.32
N LEU A 64 5.42 10.12 4.84
CA LEU A 64 5.45 11.59 4.72
C LEU A 64 5.40 12.05 3.26
N GLU A 65 6.07 11.33 2.36
CA GLU A 65 6.18 11.70 0.93
C GLU A 65 5.04 11.09 0.10
N GLU A 66 4.51 9.95 0.54
CA GLU A 66 3.54 9.16 -0.20
C GLU A 66 2.08 9.45 0.21
N ARG A 67 1.88 10.05 1.39
CA ARG A 67 0.54 10.26 1.97
C ARG A 67 -0.39 11.03 1.06
N ASP A 68 0.05 12.13 0.46
CA ASP A 68 -0.81 12.97 -0.37
C ASP A 68 -1.31 12.23 -1.61
N TYR A 69 -0.45 11.41 -2.22
CA TYR A 69 -0.80 10.55 -3.35
C TYR A 69 -1.82 9.48 -2.95
N TRP A 70 -1.64 8.85 -1.79
CA TRP A 70 -2.61 7.89 -1.27
C TRP A 70 -3.95 8.54 -0.92
N GLU A 71 -3.90 9.71 -0.27
CA GLU A 71 -5.08 10.41 0.23
C GLU A 71 -5.93 11.04 -0.89
N GLU A 72 -5.44 11.15 -2.12
CA GLU A 72 -6.24 11.49 -3.30
C GLU A 72 -7.39 10.49 -3.52
N TYR A 73 -7.11 9.20 -3.33
CA TYR A 73 -8.05 8.11 -3.60
C TYR A 73 -8.58 7.43 -2.35
N PHE A 74 -7.81 7.44 -1.27
CA PHE A 74 -8.10 6.72 -0.04
C PHE A 74 -8.32 7.66 1.15
N ARG A 75 -9.11 7.21 2.12
CA ARG A 75 -9.05 7.69 3.49
C ARG A 75 -8.17 6.72 4.28
N LEU A 76 -6.99 7.16 4.69
CA LEU A 76 -6.10 6.36 5.53
C LEU A 76 -6.68 6.25 6.94
N GLU A 77 -6.99 5.04 7.39
CA GLU A 77 -7.60 4.80 8.70
C GLU A 77 -6.58 4.31 9.72
N ARG A 78 -5.53 3.63 9.27
CA ARG A 78 -4.44 3.19 10.13
C ARG A 78 -3.12 3.08 9.36
N VAL A 79 -2.07 3.66 9.91
CA VAL A 79 -0.69 3.44 9.48
C VAL A 79 0.10 3.02 10.71
N LYS A 80 0.70 1.83 10.69
CA LYS A 80 1.54 1.34 11.78
C LYS A 80 2.69 0.50 11.24
N ASP A 81 3.69 0.26 12.06
CA ASP A 81 4.74 -0.71 11.73
C ASP A 81 4.13 -2.07 11.37
N ALA A 82 4.56 -2.64 10.25
CA ALA A 82 4.14 -3.97 9.82
C ALA A 82 4.74 -5.06 10.72
N HIS A 83 5.92 -4.79 11.29
CA HIS A 83 6.59 -5.61 12.30
C HIS A 83 7.46 -4.73 13.20
N ASN A 84 7.95 -5.27 14.32
CA ASN A 84 8.77 -4.51 15.26
C ASN A 84 10.03 -3.94 14.57
N ARG A 85 10.07 -2.61 14.39
CA ARG A 85 11.17 -1.89 13.74
C ARG A 85 12.54 -2.07 14.39
N ARG A 86 12.58 -2.37 15.69
CA ARG A 86 13.83 -2.61 16.43
C ARG A 86 14.58 -3.85 15.94
N ARG A 87 13.89 -4.72 15.18
CA ARG A 87 14.48 -5.91 14.54
C ARG A 87 15.05 -5.63 13.14
N CYS A 88 14.83 -4.45 12.56
CA CYS A 88 15.42 -4.05 11.28
C CYS A 88 16.91 -3.73 11.49
N ARG A 89 17.81 -4.44 10.78
CA ARG A 89 19.27 -4.28 10.98
C ARG A 89 19.80 -2.91 10.55
N ASP A 90 19.22 -2.35 9.49
CA ASP A 90 19.48 -0.97 9.07
C ASP A 90 19.06 0.03 10.16
N TRP A 91 17.82 -0.08 10.65
CA TRP A 91 17.30 0.84 11.66
C TRP A 91 18.03 0.76 13.01
N ASN A 92 18.42 -0.45 13.42
CA ASN A 92 19.10 -0.66 14.70
C ASN A 92 20.64 -0.50 14.61
N GLY A 93 21.17 -0.17 13.42
CA GLY A 93 22.58 0.09 13.20
C GLY A 93 23.48 -1.15 13.12
N THR A 94 22.92 -2.36 13.09
CA THR A 94 23.71 -3.60 12.97
C THR A 94 24.28 -3.75 11.56
N GLU A 95 23.54 -3.34 10.53
CA GLU A 95 23.97 -3.45 9.13
C GLU A 95 23.31 -2.35 8.30
N ALA A 96 24.10 -1.36 7.84
CA ALA A 96 23.60 -0.26 7.02
C ALA A 96 23.04 -0.77 5.69
N TRP A 97 21.94 -0.18 5.24
CA TRP A 97 21.24 -0.51 3.98
C TRP A 97 20.63 -1.91 3.92
N SER A 98 20.67 -2.69 5.02
CA SER A 98 20.14 -4.06 5.04
C SER A 98 18.66 -4.16 4.69
N CYS A 99 17.90 -3.06 4.86
CA CYS A 99 16.47 -3.03 4.58
C CYS A 99 16.16 -2.86 3.09
N SER A 100 17.13 -2.45 2.27
CA SER A 100 17.00 -2.39 0.82
C SER A 100 16.91 -3.79 0.20
N ASP A 101 17.67 -4.74 0.75
CA ASP A 101 17.80 -6.10 0.19
C ASP A 101 17.03 -7.17 0.98
N CYS A 102 16.25 -6.79 2.00
CA CYS A 102 15.54 -7.76 2.82
C CYS A 102 14.22 -8.24 2.19
N ASP A 103 13.91 -9.52 2.40
CA ASP A 103 12.69 -10.19 1.95
C ASP A 103 11.44 -9.87 2.80
N CYS A 104 11.55 -8.93 3.76
CA CYS A 104 10.50 -8.67 4.74
C CYS A 104 9.17 -8.32 4.08
N THR A 105 9.20 -7.55 2.99
CA THR A 105 8.01 -7.14 2.24
C THR A 105 7.28 -8.35 1.67
N ALA A 106 7.97 -9.21 0.93
CA ALA A 106 7.40 -10.42 0.33
C ALA A 106 6.82 -11.36 1.40
N ARG A 107 7.51 -11.52 2.54
CA ARG A 107 7.00 -12.34 3.66
C ARG A 107 5.74 -11.79 4.31
N LEU A 108 5.63 -10.46 4.41
CA LEU A 108 4.43 -9.80 4.93
C LEU A 108 3.27 -9.93 3.94
N GLU A 109 3.51 -9.72 2.65
CA GLU A 109 2.52 -9.85 1.59
C GLU A 109 1.99 -11.29 1.49
N ALA A 110 2.88 -12.30 1.56
CA ALA A 110 2.49 -13.71 1.61
C ALA A 110 1.60 -14.03 2.83
N ARG A 111 1.88 -13.41 3.99
CA ARG A 111 1.00 -13.56 5.16
C ARG A 111 -0.36 -12.91 4.92
N MET A 112 -0.40 -11.78 4.23
CA MET A 112 -1.62 -11.03 3.93
C MET A 112 -2.56 -11.76 2.97
N GLU A 113 -2.09 -12.69 2.15
CA GLU A 113 -2.93 -13.55 1.29
C GLU A 113 -4.08 -14.22 2.04
N THR A 114 -3.91 -14.49 3.33
CA THR A 114 -4.92 -15.12 4.18
C THR A 114 -5.89 -14.14 4.85
N TRP A 115 -5.70 -12.83 4.71
CA TRP A 115 -6.46 -11.82 5.48
C TRP A 115 -7.69 -11.29 4.76
N GLY A 116 -7.81 -11.55 3.45
CA GLY A 116 -8.89 -10.99 2.65
C GLY A 116 -8.72 -11.28 1.16
N ARG A 117 -9.60 -10.67 0.36
CA ARG A 117 -9.67 -10.89 -1.08
C ARG A 117 -8.68 -9.98 -1.83
N PRO A 118 -8.13 -10.38 -2.99
CA PRO A 118 -7.30 -9.49 -3.80
C PRO A 118 -8.04 -8.20 -4.17
N PHE A 119 -7.38 -7.05 -3.98
CA PHE A 119 -8.00 -5.74 -4.21
C PHE A 119 -8.19 -5.39 -5.68
N LEU A 120 -7.17 -5.54 -6.53
CA LEU A 120 -7.27 -5.11 -7.93
C LEU A 120 -8.43 -5.74 -8.72
N PRO A 121 -8.69 -7.06 -8.64
CA PRO A 121 -9.83 -7.65 -9.34
C PRO A 121 -11.17 -7.08 -8.87
N LEU A 122 -11.31 -6.83 -7.56
CA LEU A 122 -12.50 -6.23 -6.98
C LEU A 122 -12.69 -4.79 -7.43
N LEU A 123 -11.63 -3.98 -7.36
CA LEU A 123 -11.66 -2.59 -7.82
C LEU A 123 -12.04 -2.50 -9.30
N LYS A 124 -11.50 -3.38 -10.14
CA LYS A 124 -11.83 -3.46 -11.56
C LYS A 124 -13.32 -3.77 -11.78
N GLN A 125 -13.87 -4.69 -11.02
CA GLN A 125 -15.29 -5.06 -11.09
C GLN A 125 -16.17 -3.89 -10.66
N GLU A 126 -15.93 -3.30 -9.49
CA GLU A 126 -16.70 -2.15 -8.98
C GLU A 126 -16.63 -0.93 -9.91
N ALA A 127 -15.46 -0.68 -10.52
CA ALA A 127 -15.30 0.40 -11.51
C ALA A 127 -16.10 0.13 -12.80
N ALA A 128 -16.32 -1.13 -13.17
CA ALA A 128 -17.18 -1.49 -14.29
C ALA A 128 -18.66 -1.27 -13.95
N ASP A 129 -19.09 -1.70 -12.76
CA ASP A 129 -20.47 -1.61 -12.27
C ASP A 129 -20.94 -0.16 -12.06
N THR A 130 -20.01 0.76 -11.75
CA THR A 130 -20.30 2.20 -11.63
C THR A 130 -20.67 2.89 -12.97
N ASN A 131 -20.72 2.16 -14.10
CA ASN A 131 -21.19 2.67 -15.40
C ASN A 131 -22.67 2.36 -15.70
N LEU A 132 -23.34 1.63 -14.82
CA LEU A 132 -24.78 1.34 -14.88
C LEU A 132 -25.53 2.28 -13.93
#